data_AF-A0A8H4HAC6-F1
#
_entry.id   AF-A0A8H4HAC6-F1
#
_cell.length_a   1.000
_cell.length_b   1.000
_cell.length_c   1.000
_cell.angle_alpha   90.00
_cell.angle_beta   90.00
_cell.angle_gamma   90.00
#
_symmetry.space_group_name_H-M   'P 1'
#
loop_
_entity.id
_entity.type
_entity.pdbx_description
1 polymer ?
#
loop_
_entity_poly.entity_id
_entity_poly.type
_entity_poly.pdbx_seq_one_letter_code
_entity_poly.pdbx_strand_id
1 'polypeptide(L)'
;MLYRNSVARSVLRAISSSNASVARSTFSNNVFKAHLTSSARFPARASSLALTTRKPVTTALVRYASSVPGGTNVPKEAKVAEEDHDMMAGIKTEAKVIKDTFSLEGTPKEALYLGMAGVIPYLATSLETVYLSYEINRATATGDGLIFSGQTAELMLHMLEPIQVGYGAVILSFLGAVHWGLEWAGYGGKHGYRRYAAGVIAPAVAWPTLLLPVEYALISQFLAFTFLYYNDARAAAHGRAPHWYGMYRFVLTFVVGASIVASLVGREQIANTISTEHTITDKINALLYLQKKEKEEANARRRAELGEEESE
;
A
#
# COMPACT_ATOMS: atom_id res chain seq x y z
N MET A 1 -12.37 -70.42 -8.10
CA MET A 1 -11.49 -69.26 -8.36
C MET A 1 -11.95 -68.58 -9.64
N LEU A 2 -12.13 -67.25 -9.57
CA LEU A 2 -12.02 -66.25 -10.66
C LEU A 2 -13.11 -66.30 -11.75
N TYR A 3 -14.22 -65.60 -11.58
CA TYR A 3 -14.49 -64.21 -12.04
C TYR A 3 -14.21 -63.95 -13.53
N ARG A 4 -15.27 -63.62 -14.28
CA ARG A 4 -15.49 -62.23 -14.76
C ARG A 4 -16.88 -62.06 -15.42
N ASN A 5 -17.73 -61.33 -14.69
CA ASN A 5 -18.86 -60.54 -15.19
C ASN A 5 -18.34 -59.48 -16.21
N SER A 6 -19.11 -58.84 -17.09
CA SER A 6 -20.55 -58.61 -17.11
C SER A 6 -20.92 -58.05 -18.49
N VAL A 7 -22.00 -58.59 -19.03
CA VAL A 7 -22.82 -58.06 -20.12
C VAL A 7 -23.78 -57.01 -19.56
N ALA A 8 -24.21 -56.07 -20.41
CA ALA A 8 -25.60 -55.63 -20.58
C ALA A 8 -25.72 -54.10 -20.69
N ARG A 9 -26.26 -53.65 -21.83
CA ARG A 9 -27.23 -52.55 -21.93
C ARG A 9 -27.81 -52.54 -23.36
N SER A 10 -28.95 -53.20 -23.51
CA SER A 10 -29.88 -53.07 -24.63
C SER A 10 -31.28 -52.83 -24.03
N VAL A 11 -31.92 -51.66 -24.25
CA VAL A 11 -32.88 -51.36 -25.33
C VAL A 11 -34.35 -51.53 -24.87
N LEU A 12 -35.07 -50.39 -24.97
CA LEU A 12 -36.54 -50.16 -25.08
C LEU A 12 -37.46 -49.97 -23.85
N ARG A 13 -37.81 -48.69 -23.64
CA ARG A 13 -39.15 -48.08 -23.78
C ARG A 13 -40.35 -48.81 -23.14
N ALA A 14 -40.90 -48.22 -22.08
CA ALA A 14 -42.32 -48.34 -21.72
C ALA A 14 -42.90 -46.97 -21.32
N ILE A 15 -44.05 -46.66 -21.91
CA ILE A 15 -44.90 -45.48 -21.70
C ILE A 15 -45.91 -45.83 -20.61
N SER A 16 -46.15 -44.96 -19.64
CA SER A 16 -47.48 -44.82 -19.05
C SER A 16 -47.64 -43.50 -18.30
N SER A 17 -48.81 -42.91 -18.54
CA SER A 17 -49.42 -41.66 -18.11
C SER A 17 -49.14 -41.15 -16.69
N SER A 18 -48.96 -39.83 -16.56
CA SER A 18 -49.92 -38.97 -15.81
C SER A 18 -49.64 -37.48 -16.00
N ASN A 19 -50.63 -36.83 -16.59
CA ASN A 19 -51.06 -35.44 -16.59
C ASN A 19 -50.16 -34.31 -16.06
N ALA A 20 -50.06 -33.32 -16.95
CA ALA A 20 -49.71 -31.92 -16.78
C ALA A 20 -50.10 -31.24 -15.46
N SER A 21 -49.24 -30.34 -15.01
CA SER A 21 -49.56 -28.91 -15.00
C SER A 21 -48.30 -28.06 -14.87
N VAL A 22 -48.14 -27.17 -15.85
CA VAL A 22 -47.13 -26.12 -15.93
C VAL A 22 -47.41 -25.10 -14.83
N ALA A 23 -46.63 -25.10 -13.76
CA ALA A 23 -46.63 -24.01 -12.79
C ALA A 23 -45.74 -22.86 -13.33
N ARG A 24 -46.35 -21.97 -14.11
CA ARG A 24 -45.83 -20.62 -14.33
C ARG A 24 -45.78 -19.93 -12.96
N SER A 25 -44.60 -19.50 -12.53
CA SER A 25 -44.48 -18.58 -11.39
C SER A 25 -45.11 -17.25 -11.80
N THR A 26 -46.29 -16.98 -11.26
CA THR A 26 -46.94 -15.69 -11.35
C THR A 26 -46.18 -14.72 -10.46
N PHE A 27 -45.43 -13.81 -11.07
CA PHE A 27 -45.01 -12.57 -10.42
C PHE A 27 -46.27 -11.86 -9.92
N SER A 28 -46.51 -11.87 -8.61
CA SER A 28 -47.52 -11.01 -8.01
C SER A 28 -46.95 -9.59 -8.04
N ASN A 29 -47.55 -8.78 -8.92
CA ASN A 29 -47.43 -7.32 -8.86
C ASN A 29 -48.08 -6.86 -7.54
N ASN A 30 -47.29 -6.80 -6.47
CA ASN A 30 -47.65 -6.01 -5.31
C ASN A 30 -47.48 -4.54 -5.68
N VAL A 31 -48.54 -3.98 -6.25
CA VAL A 31 -48.72 -2.55 -6.48
C VAL A 31 -48.84 -1.88 -5.11
N PHE A 32 -47.71 -1.44 -4.55
CA PHE A 32 -47.71 -0.44 -3.50
C PHE A 32 -48.18 0.88 -4.11
N LYS A 33 -49.49 1.17 -3.99
CA LYS A 33 -50.03 2.51 -4.19
C LYS A 33 -49.60 3.40 -3.01
N ALA A 34 -48.37 3.88 -3.02
CA ALA A 34 -47.98 5.01 -2.20
C ALA A 34 -48.61 6.27 -2.81
N HIS A 35 -49.52 6.91 -2.09
CA HIS A 35 -50.01 8.25 -2.41
C HIS A 35 -48.84 9.23 -2.25
N LEU A 36 -48.16 9.57 -3.35
CA LEU A 36 -47.24 10.71 -3.40
C LEU A 36 -48.07 11.99 -3.32
N THR A 37 -48.27 12.50 -2.11
CA THR A 37 -48.71 13.89 -1.94
C THR A 37 -47.54 14.80 -2.34
N SER A 38 -47.56 15.24 -3.59
CA SER A 38 -46.66 16.24 -4.12
C SER A 38 -47.07 17.60 -3.54
N SER A 39 -46.43 18.01 -2.44
CA SER A 39 -46.49 19.40 -1.98
C SER A 39 -45.36 20.16 -2.67
N ALA A 40 -45.66 20.69 -3.86
CA ALA A 40 -44.81 21.69 -4.51
C ALA A 40 -44.93 23.01 -3.74
N ARG A 41 -44.05 23.23 -2.76
CA ARG A 41 -43.75 24.59 -2.28
C ARG A 41 -42.79 25.22 -3.27
N PHE A 42 -43.31 26.14 -4.07
CA PHE A 42 -42.51 27.10 -4.84
C PHE A 42 -41.65 27.91 -3.87
N PRO A 43 -40.31 27.92 -3.97
CA PRO A 43 -39.53 28.99 -3.37
C PRO A 43 -39.72 30.26 -4.21
N ALA A 44 -40.05 31.35 -3.52
CA ALA A 44 -40.20 32.68 -4.09
C ALA A 44 -38.96 33.09 -4.90
N ARG A 45 -39.22 33.69 -6.06
CA ARG A 45 -38.26 34.38 -6.91
C ARG A 45 -37.66 35.56 -6.15
N ALA A 46 -36.43 35.43 -5.64
CA ALA A 46 -35.64 36.55 -5.17
C ALA A 46 -34.73 37.04 -6.30
N SER A 47 -35.18 38.07 -7.00
CA SER A 47 -34.36 38.89 -7.89
C SER A 47 -33.62 39.93 -7.08
N SER A 48 -32.30 39.78 -6.93
CA SER A 48 -31.38 40.91 -6.71
C SER A 48 -29.96 40.51 -7.12
N LEU A 49 -29.57 40.96 -8.31
CA LEU A 49 -28.18 41.03 -8.75
C LEU A 49 -27.50 42.15 -7.95
N ALA A 50 -26.72 41.79 -6.94
CA ALA A 50 -25.80 42.72 -6.28
C ALA A 50 -24.39 42.50 -6.84
N LEU A 51 -24.02 43.34 -7.80
CA LEU A 51 -22.67 43.46 -8.35
C LEU A 51 -21.74 44.04 -7.27
N THR A 52 -20.96 43.21 -6.59
CA THR A 52 -19.94 43.70 -5.65
C THR A 52 -18.67 44.05 -6.43
N THR A 53 -18.32 45.33 -6.42
CA THR A 53 -17.09 45.86 -7.02
C THR A 53 -15.90 45.43 -6.16
N ARG A 54 -15.20 44.38 -6.61
CA ARG A 54 -13.94 43.92 -6.00
C ARG A 54 -12.84 44.95 -6.28
N LYS A 55 -12.34 45.60 -5.23
CA LYS A 55 -11.18 46.51 -5.31
C LYS A 55 -9.92 45.72 -5.71
N PRO A 56 -9.10 46.18 -6.67
CA PRO A 56 -7.85 45.53 -6.99
C PRO A 56 -6.82 45.78 -5.87
N VAL A 57 -6.23 44.69 -5.38
CA VAL A 57 -5.08 44.69 -4.46
C VAL A 57 -3.88 45.22 -5.24
N THR A 58 -3.36 46.36 -4.80
CA THR A 58 -2.11 46.96 -5.31
C THR A 58 -0.95 46.05 -4.96
N THR A 59 -0.36 45.42 -5.98
CA THR A 59 0.96 44.78 -5.91
C THR A 59 1.99 45.84 -5.55
N ALA A 60 2.48 45.81 -4.30
CA ALA A 60 3.61 46.62 -3.89
C ALA A 60 4.88 46.11 -4.59
N LEU A 61 5.45 46.97 -5.42
CA LEU A 61 6.69 46.75 -6.15
C LEU A 61 7.85 46.81 -5.13
N VAL A 62 8.37 45.65 -4.75
CA VAL A 62 9.57 45.54 -3.90
C VAL A 62 10.75 46.08 -4.69
N ARG A 63 11.19 47.27 -4.32
CA ARG A 63 12.37 47.94 -4.87
C ARG A 63 13.60 47.26 -4.29
N TYR A 64 14.26 46.41 -5.08
CA TYR A 64 15.61 45.95 -4.76
C TYR A 64 16.55 47.16 -4.84
N ALA A 65 17.01 47.64 -3.68
CA ALA A 65 18.11 48.59 -3.61
C ALA A 65 19.40 47.83 -3.93
N SER A 66 19.88 47.94 -5.16
CA SER A 66 21.22 47.50 -5.55
C SER A 66 22.24 48.48 -4.96
N SER A 67 22.99 48.07 -3.94
CA SER A 67 24.16 48.81 -3.47
C SER A 67 25.29 48.68 -4.50
N VAL A 68 25.62 49.80 -5.15
CA VAL A 68 26.86 49.97 -5.91
C VAL A 68 28.00 50.17 -4.90
N PRO A 69 29.15 49.47 -5.03
CA PRO A 69 30.29 49.70 -4.16
C PRO A 69 31.14 50.85 -4.71
N GLY A 70 31.33 51.90 -3.92
CA GLY A 70 32.26 52.98 -4.24
C GLY A 70 32.73 53.70 -2.99
N GLY A 71 34.05 53.66 -2.75
CA GLY A 71 34.77 54.72 -2.04
C GLY A 71 35.22 54.47 -0.60
N THR A 72 36.39 53.83 -0.46
CA THR A 72 37.54 54.24 0.39
C THR A 72 37.36 54.64 1.88
N ASN A 73 37.95 53.76 2.71
CA ASN A 73 38.97 54.00 3.75
C ASN A 73 38.61 54.33 5.23
N VAL A 74 39.25 53.51 6.07
CA VAL A 74 39.79 53.70 7.45
C VAL A 74 39.04 52.96 8.59
N PRO A 75 39.77 52.24 9.47
CA PRO A 75 39.26 51.07 10.18
C PRO A 75 38.78 51.41 11.59
N LYS A 76 37.85 50.62 12.12
CA LYS A 76 37.63 50.53 13.56
C LYS A 76 37.13 49.14 13.94
N GLU A 77 37.84 48.55 14.88
CA GLU A 77 37.53 47.31 15.59
C GLU A 77 36.04 47.20 15.90
N ALA A 78 35.40 46.20 15.32
CA ALA A 78 34.12 45.70 15.77
C ALA A 78 34.30 44.21 16.01
N LYS A 79 34.00 43.82 17.25
CA LYS A 79 34.01 42.48 17.79
C LYS A 79 33.42 41.50 16.78
N VAL A 80 34.11 40.36 16.59
CA VAL A 80 33.52 39.15 16.02
C VAL A 80 32.36 38.76 16.95
N ALA A 81 31.16 39.22 16.61
CA ALA A 81 29.95 38.57 17.06
C ALA A 81 29.88 37.29 16.24
N GLU A 82 30.00 36.16 16.92
CA GLU A 82 29.57 34.88 16.36
C GLU A 82 28.10 35.07 15.98
N GLU A 83 27.82 35.20 14.68
CA GLU A 83 26.49 34.94 14.15
C GLU A 83 26.25 33.45 14.36
N ASP A 84 25.75 33.11 15.55
CA ASP A 84 24.89 31.97 15.73
C ASP A 84 23.71 32.17 14.78
N HIS A 85 23.90 31.78 13.52
CA HIS A 85 22.83 31.61 12.55
C HIS A 85 21.71 30.90 13.30
N ASP A 86 20.54 31.54 13.38
CA ASP A 86 19.39 31.02 14.09
C ASP A 86 18.82 29.82 13.31
N MET A 87 19.56 28.72 13.33
CA MET A 87 19.25 27.42 12.75
C MET A 87 17.89 26.96 13.28
N MET A 88 17.55 27.36 14.51
CA MET A 88 16.25 27.08 15.12
C MET A 88 15.12 27.89 14.49
N ALA A 89 15.33 29.17 14.16
CA ALA A 89 14.37 29.95 13.38
C ALA A 89 14.24 29.44 11.94
N GLY A 90 15.33 28.98 11.32
CA GLY A 90 15.32 28.28 10.04
C GLY A 90 14.41 27.03 10.09
N ILE A 91 14.68 26.13 11.03
CA ILE A 91 13.89 24.90 11.24
C ILE A 91 12.42 25.21 11.59
N LYS A 92 12.15 26.23 12.40
CA LYS A 92 10.77 26.64 12.73
C LYS A 92 10.05 27.23 11.52
N THR A 93 10.75 27.99 10.68
CA THR A 93 10.19 28.56 9.45
C THR A 93 9.92 27.46 8.43
N GLU A 94 10.83 26.51 8.26
CA GLU A 94 10.64 25.32 7.44
C GLU A 94 9.49 24.46 7.96
N ALA A 95 9.43 24.19 9.27
CA ALA A 95 8.33 23.47 9.89
C ALA A 95 6.99 24.18 9.69
N LYS A 96 6.98 25.52 9.74
CA LYS A 96 5.79 26.32 9.45
C LYS A 96 5.41 26.24 7.97
N VAL A 97 6.36 26.35 7.05
CA VAL A 97 6.12 26.20 5.60
C VAL A 97 5.61 24.80 5.26
N ILE A 98 6.18 23.76 5.88
CA ILE A 98 5.74 22.37 5.75
C ILE A 98 4.31 22.24 6.29
N LYS A 99 4.03 22.78 7.48
CA LYS A 99 2.69 22.76 8.07
C LYS A 99 1.67 23.51 7.21
N ASP A 100 2.03 24.66 6.67
CA ASP A 100 1.16 25.49 5.84
C ASP A 100 0.92 24.82 4.47
N THR A 101 1.95 24.15 3.92
CA THR A 101 1.86 23.39 2.65
C THR A 101 1.02 22.13 2.83
N PHE A 102 1.17 21.41 3.94
CA PHE A 102 0.40 20.21 4.27
C PHE A 102 -0.82 20.50 5.16
N SER A 103 -1.30 21.75 5.18
CA SER A 103 -2.42 22.13 6.04
C SER A 103 -3.71 21.48 5.55
N LEU A 104 -4.24 20.57 6.37
CA LEU A 104 -5.53 19.90 6.15
C LEU A 104 -6.70 20.73 6.71
N GLU A 105 -6.51 22.01 7.02
CA GLU A 105 -7.47 22.88 7.70
C GLU A 105 -8.81 23.03 6.93
N GLY A 106 -8.78 22.87 5.59
CA GLY A 106 -9.98 22.88 4.75
C GLY A 106 -10.71 21.53 4.63
N THR A 107 -10.25 20.49 5.32
CA THR A 107 -10.78 19.12 5.19
C THR A 107 -11.85 18.88 6.26
N PRO A 108 -13.02 18.28 5.92
CA PRO A 108 -14.02 17.90 6.91
C PRO A 108 -13.39 16.99 7.98
N LYS A 109 -13.63 17.29 9.26
CA LYS A 109 -12.99 16.59 10.38
C LYS A 109 -13.35 15.11 10.39
N GLU A 110 -14.57 14.78 9.99
CA GLU A 110 -15.09 13.42 9.92
C GLU A 110 -14.29 12.58 8.90
N ALA A 111 -14.02 13.16 7.73
CA ALA A 111 -13.21 12.51 6.70
C ALA A 111 -11.76 12.35 7.17
N LEU A 112 -11.22 13.37 7.84
CA LEU A 112 -9.86 13.31 8.40
C LEU A 112 -9.71 12.19 9.43
N TYR A 113 -10.61 12.10 10.41
CA TYR A 113 -10.53 11.06 11.44
C TYR A 113 -10.65 9.66 10.84
N LEU A 114 -11.60 9.44 9.92
CA LEU A 114 -11.74 8.15 9.25
C LEU A 114 -10.53 7.82 8.38
N GLY A 115 -9.98 8.81 7.67
CA GLY A 115 -8.76 8.67 6.90
C GLY A 115 -7.58 8.25 7.77
N MET A 116 -7.33 8.98 8.86
CA MET A 116 -6.25 8.69 9.79
C MET A 116 -6.43 7.33 10.47
N ALA A 117 -7.67 6.98 10.86
CA ALA A 117 -7.98 5.66 11.40
C ALA A 117 -7.65 4.53 10.41
N GLY A 118 -7.91 4.74 9.12
CA GLY A 118 -7.56 3.79 8.06
C GLY A 118 -6.05 3.62 7.83
N VAL A 119 -5.20 4.50 8.36
CA VAL A 119 -3.74 4.38 8.24
C VAL A 119 -3.12 3.67 9.44
N ILE A 120 -3.84 3.54 10.56
CA ILE A 120 -3.35 2.89 11.78
C ILE A 120 -2.87 1.46 11.52
N PRO A 121 -3.60 0.59 10.78
CA PRO A 121 -3.13 -0.77 10.54
C PRO A 121 -1.83 -0.83 9.73
N TYR A 122 -1.59 0.13 8.83
CA TYR A 122 -0.33 0.22 8.09
C TYR A 122 0.84 0.61 8.98
N LEU A 123 0.65 1.58 9.87
CA LEU A 123 1.68 1.97 10.82
C LEU A 123 1.98 0.83 11.80
N ALA A 124 0.94 0.16 12.31
CA ALA A 124 1.10 -0.97 13.21
C ALA A 124 1.89 -2.11 12.54
N THR A 125 1.44 -2.57 11.37
CA THR A 125 2.08 -3.68 10.65
C THR A 125 3.51 -3.35 10.22
N SER A 126 3.78 -2.11 9.79
CA SER A 126 5.14 -1.71 9.39
C SER A 126 6.11 -1.58 10.57
N LEU A 127 5.68 -0.97 11.68
CA LEU A 127 6.48 -0.90 12.90
C LEU A 127 6.77 -2.28 13.47
N GLU A 128 5.76 -3.15 13.47
CA GLU A 128 5.92 -4.54 13.93
C GLU A 128 6.85 -5.33 13.00
N THR A 129 6.76 -5.15 11.68
CA THR A 129 7.70 -5.76 10.73
C THR A 129 9.14 -5.33 10.98
N VAL A 130 9.37 -4.02 11.19
CA VAL A 130 10.70 -3.48 11.50
C VAL A 130 11.20 -4.02 12.84
N TYR A 131 10.35 -4.06 13.86
CA TYR A 131 10.68 -4.60 15.17
C TYR A 131 11.06 -6.09 15.10
N LEU A 132 10.26 -6.92 14.44
CA LEU A 132 10.54 -8.34 14.25
C LEU A 132 11.81 -8.56 13.43
N SER A 133 12.06 -7.75 12.39
CA SER A 133 13.31 -7.83 11.61
C SER A 133 14.55 -7.53 12.46
N TYR A 134 14.47 -6.52 13.33
CA TYR A 134 15.55 -6.19 14.27
C TYR A 134 15.79 -7.33 15.26
N GLU A 135 14.71 -7.94 15.78
CA GLU A 135 14.80 -9.05 16.72
C GLU A 135 15.40 -10.31 16.09
N ILE A 136 14.99 -10.67 14.86
CA ILE A 136 15.57 -11.78 14.10
C ILE A 136 17.07 -11.54 13.88
N ASN A 137 17.46 -10.36 13.40
CA ASN A 137 18.87 -10.02 13.17
C ASN A 137 19.71 -10.11 14.45
N ARG A 138 19.15 -9.67 15.58
CA ARG A 138 19.81 -9.76 16.88
C ARG A 138 19.94 -11.21 17.36
N ALA A 139 18.89 -12.02 17.18
CA ALA A 139 18.90 -13.44 17.54
C ALA A 139 19.94 -14.20 16.71
N THR A 140 20.09 -13.91 15.42
CA THR A 140 21.13 -14.52 14.58
C THR A 140 22.53 -14.06 14.99
N ALA A 141 22.73 -12.77 15.29
CA ALA A 141 24.04 -12.23 15.64
C ALA A 141 24.53 -12.62 17.05
N THR A 142 23.61 -12.73 18.01
CA THR A 142 23.94 -12.89 19.45
C THR A 142 23.57 -14.28 19.97
N GLY A 143 22.74 -15.04 19.24
CA GLY A 143 22.19 -16.33 19.68
C GLY A 143 21.03 -16.23 20.68
N ASP A 144 20.55 -15.02 20.99
CA ASP A 144 19.46 -14.78 21.93
C ASP A 144 18.55 -13.62 21.48
N GLY A 145 17.24 -13.80 21.67
CA GLY A 145 16.20 -12.82 21.35
C GLY A 145 15.99 -11.84 22.49
N LEU A 146 15.33 -10.70 22.23
CA LEU A 146 15.09 -9.70 23.28
C LEU A 146 13.80 -10.01 24.06
N ILE A 147 12.76 -10.43 23.34
CA ILE A 147 11.44 -10.77 23.85
C ILE A 147 10.98 -12.13 23.30
N PHE A 148 11.26 -12.41 22.02
CA PHE A 148 10.85 -13.61 21.31
C PHE A 148 12.05 -14.39 20.78
N SER A 149 11.91 -15.72 20.68
CA SER A 149 12.88 -16.56 19.97
C SER A 149 12.83 -16.26 18.47
N GLY A 150 13.97 -16.40 17.76
CA GLY A 150 14.05 -16.13 16.31
C GLY A 150 12.96 -16.85 15.50
N GLN A 151 12.70 -18.12 15.82
CA GLN A 151 11.65 -18.92 15.16
C GLN A 151 10.22 -18.39 15.43
N THR A 152 9.95 -17.86 16.64
CA THR A 152 8.66 -17.23 16.95
C THR A 152 8.50 -15.91 16.19
N ALA A 153 9.57 -15.11 16.10
CA ALA A 153 9.56 -13.85 15.38
C ALA A 153 9.32 -14.04 13.87
N GLU A 154 9.94 -15.06 13.26
CA GLU A 154 9.70 -15.45 11.88
C GLU A 154 8.23 -15.87 11.64
N LEU A 155 7.67 -16.69 12.53
CA LEU A 155 6.27 -17.11 12.43
C LEU A 155 5.31 -15.92 12.52
N MET A 156 5.55 -14.99 13.45
CA MET A 156 4.75 -13.77 13.59
C MET A 156 4.82 -12.92 12.32
N LEU A 157 6.01 -12.80 11.73
CA LEU A 157 6.19 -12.05 10.50
C LEU A 157 5.39 -12.65 9.35
N HIS A 158 5.40 -13.98 9.17
CA HIS A 158 4.59 -14.66 8.16
C HIS A 158 3.07 -14.51 8.36
N MET A 159 2.60 -14.33 9.60
CA MET A 159 1.19 -14.03 9.87
C MET A 159 0.84 -12.57 9.56
N LEU A 160 1.78 -11.65 9.74
CA LEU A 160 1.59 -10.21 9.56
C LEU A 160 1.56 -9.79 8.08
N GLU A 161 2.35 -10.47 7.25
CA GLU A 161 2.45 -10.25 5.81
C GLU A 161 1.10 -10.23 5.06
N PRO A 162 0.28 -11.29 5.11
CA PRO A 162 -1.01 -11.31 4.42
C PRO A 162 -1.99 -10.29 5.01
N ILE A 163 -1.84 -9.89 6.28
CA ILE A 163 -2.68 -8.86 6.90
C ILE A 163 -2.40 -7.51 6.24
N GLN A 164 -1.13 -7.12 6.12
CA GLN A 164 -0.76 -5.83 5.51
C GLN A 164 -1.17 -5.77 4.03
N VAL A 165 -0.86 -6.83 3.26
CA VAL A 165 -1.20 -6.90 1.83
C VAL A 165 -2.72 -6.99 1.63
N GLY A 166 -3.41 -7.81 2.43
CA GLY A 166 -4.86 -7.94 2.43
C GLY A 166 -5.56 -6.61 2.70
N TYR A 167 -5.11 -5.92 3.75
CA TYR A 167 -5.63 -4.61 4.11
C TYR A 167 -5.42 -3.60 2.98
N GLY A 168 -4.26 -3.62 2.32
CA GLY A 168 -4.01 -2.75 1.18
C GLY A 168 -4.88 -2.99 -0.03
N ALA A 169 -5.19 -4.26 -0.33
CA ALA A 169 -6.11 -4.58 -1.41
C ALA A 169 -7.53 -4.05 -1.13
N VAL A 170 -7.97 -4.14 0.13
CA VAL A 170 -9.26 -3.60 0.59
C VAL A 170 -9.29 -2.08 0.46
N ILE A 171 -8.27 -1.37 0.95
CA ILE A 171 -8.22 0.09 0.88
C ILE A 171 -8.18 0.58 -0.58
N LEU A 172 -7.33 -0.02 -1.44
CA LEU A 172 -7.29 0.34 -2.87
C LEU A 172 -8.66 0.17 -3.54
N SER A 173 -9.41 -0.87 -3.18
CA SER A 173 -10.77 -1.10 -3.68
C SER A 173 -11.73 0.03 -3.25
N PHE A 174 -11.67 0.45 -1.99
CA PHE A 174 -12.50 1.56 -1.47
C PHE A 174 -12.17 2.90 -2.13
N LEU A 175 -10.89 3.21 -2.33
CA LEU A 175 -10.45 4.44 -3.00
C LEU A 175 -10.97 4.51 -4.45
N GLY A 176 -10.97 3.39 -5.15
CA GLY A 176 -11.62 3.28 -6.45
C GLY A 176 -13.11 3.65 -6.38
N ALA A 177 -13.84 3.07 -5.42
CA ALA A 177 -15.27 3.28 -5.26
C ALA A 177 -15.67 4.74 -4.97
N VAL A 178 -14.78 5.56 -4.38
CA VAL A 178 -15.02 7.01 -4.18
C VAL A 178 -15.36 7.71 -5.49
N HIS A 179 -14.78 7.28 -6.61
CA HIS A 179 -15.04 7.87 -7.93
C HIS A 179 -16.47 7.63 -8.41
N TRP A 180 -17.07 6.49 -8.05
CA TRP A 180 -18.48 6.21 -8.35
C TRP A 180 -19.38 7.12 -7.52
N GLY A 181 -19.08 7.28 -6.23
CA GLY A 181 -19.82 8.19 -5.35
C GLY A 181 -19.81 9.64 -5.84
N LEU A 182 -18.66 10.13 -6.29
CA LEU A 182 -18.55 11.48 -6.84
C LEU A 182 -19.28 11.64 -8.20
N GLU A 183 -19.31 10.59 -9.04
CA GLU A 183 -20.07 10.61 -10.29
C GLU A 183 -21.59 10.61 -10.02
N TRP A 184 -22.06 9.79 -9.08
CA TRP A 184 -23.47 9.75 -8.68
C TRP A 184 -23.93 11.07 -8.06
N ALA A 185 -23.06 11.73 -7.30
CA ALA A 185 -23.31 13.07 -6.78
C ALA A 185 -23.28 14.17 -7.86
N GLY A 186 -22.83 13.86 -9.09
CA GLY A 186 -22.67 14.84 -10.17
C GLY A 186 -21.57 15.87 -9.91
N TYR A 187 -20.63 15.59 -9.01
CA TYR A 187 -19.62 16.54 -8.59
C TYR A 187 -18.61 16.82 -9.71
N GLY A 188 -18.50 18.08 -10.11
CA GLY A 188 -17.63 18.52 -11.21
C GLY A 188 -18.13 18.14 -12.61
N GLY A 189 -19.39 17.72 -12.74
CA GLY A 189 -20.01 17.32 -14.01
C GLY A 189 -20.01 15.80 -14.24
N LYS A 190 -20.85 15.35 -15.18
CA LYS A 190 -20.99 13.94 -15.54
C LYS A 190 -19.95 13.54 -16.58
N HIS A 191 -19.05 12.64 -16.21
CA HIS A 191 -17.98 12.14 -17.07
C HIS A 191 -18.25 10.72 -17.57
N GLY A 192 -19.30 10.06 -17.05
CA GLY A 192 -19.74 8.74 -17.47
C GLY A 192 -18.70 7.66 -17.22
N TYR A 193 -18.57 6.74 -18.18
CA TYR A 193 -17.77 5.51 -18.05
C TYR A 193 -16.29 5.73 -17.70
N ARG A 194 -15.68 6.86 -18.12
CA ARG A 194 -14.26 7.13 -17.82
C ARG A 194 -14.00 7.28 -16.33
N ARG A 195 -14.96 7.82 -15.56
CA ARG A 195 -14.84 7.95 -14.11
C ARG A 195 -15.18 6.65 -13.39
N TYR A 196 -16.15 5.90 -13.90
CA TYR A 196 -16.46 4.57 -13.38
C TYR A 196 -15.29 3.58 -13.56
N ALA A 197 -14.52 3.71 -14.65
CA ALA A 197 -13.36 2.88 -14.92
C ALA A 197 -12.31 2.96 -13.80
N ALA A 198 -12.08 4.14 -13.21
CA ALA A 198 -11.15 4.28 -12.08
C ALA A 198 -11.56 3.40 -10.87
N GLY A 199 -12.86 3.29 -10.62
CA GLY A 199 -13.39 2.42 -9.56
C GLY A 199 -13.36 0.93 -9.85
N VAL A 200 -13.25 0.52 -11.13
CA VAL A 200 -13.08 -0.89 -11.52
C VAL A 200 -11.59 -1.25 -11.60
N ILE A 201 -10.76 -0.36 -12.13
CA ILE A 201 -9.32 -0.58 -12.32
C ILE A 201 -8.62 -0.72 -10.97
N ALA A 202 -8.97 0.09 -9.97
CA ALA A 202 -8.34 0.03 -8.65
C ALA A 202 -8.46 -1.37 -7.99
N PRO A 203 -9.66 -1.97 -7.81
CA PRO A 203 -9.78 -3.33 -7.30
C PRO A 203 -9.21 -4.38 -8.27
N ALA A 204 -9.34 -4.19 -9.59
CA ALA A 204 -8.78 -5.12 -10.57
C ALA A 204 -7.24 -5.21 -10.51
N VAL A 205 -6.56 -4.14 -10.12
CA VAL A 205 -5.11 -4.13 -9.85
C VAL A 205 -4.81 -4.63 -8.44
N ALA A 206 -5.64 -4.28 -7.46
CA ALA A 206 -5.42 -4.61 -6.06
C ALA A 206 -5.52 -6.11 -5.76
N TRP A 207 -6.53 -6.80 -6.27
CA TRP A 207 -6.77 -8.21 -5.93
C TRP A 207 -5.67 -9.18 -6.41
N PRO A 208 -5.11 -9.05 -7.63
CA PRO A 208 -3.99 -9.88 -8.05
C PRO A 208 -2.76 -9.79 -7.14
N THR A 209 -2.57 -8.66 -6.44
CA THR A 209 -1.44 -8.50 -5.51
C THR A 209 -1.50 -9.48 -4.33
N LEU A 210 -2.68 -10.00 -3.98
CA LEU A 210 -2.85 -11.02 -2.94
C LEU A 210 -2.24 -12.38 -3.32
N LEU A 211 -2.00 -12.61 -4.61
CA LEU A 211 -1.42 -13.84 -5.14
C LEU A 211 0.09 -13.73 -5.37
N LEU A 212 0.65 -12.53 -5.23
CA LEU A 212 2.07 -12.28 -5.42
C LEU A 212 2.85 -12.56 -4.13
N PRO A 213 4.15 -12.90 -4.24
CA PRO A 213 5.05 -12.83 -3.09
C PRO A 213 5.03 -11.42 -2.49
N VAL A 214 5.18 -11.35 -1.17
CA VAL A 214 4.90 -10.15 -0.39
C VAL A 214 5.72 -8.93 -0.84
N GLU A 215 6.97 -9.12 -1.26
CA GLU A 215 7.82 -8.05 -1.78
C GLU A 215 7.17 -7.40 -3.01
N TYR A 216 6.78 -8.23 -3.99
CA TYR A 216 6.14 -7.77 -5.21
C TYR A 216 4.73 -7.24 -4.95
N ALA A 217 4.01 -7.82 -4.00
CA ALA A 217 2.70 -7.36 -3.58
C ALA A 217 2.78 -5.94 -3.00
N LEU A 218 3.70 -5.69 -2.07
CA LEU A 218 3.91 -4.38 -1.45
C LEU A 218 4.37 -3.33 -2.47
N ILE A 219 5.31 -3.67 -3.37
CA ILE A 219 5.77 -2.76 -4.42
C ILE A 219 4.63 -2.42 -5.39
N SER A 220 3.88 -3.42 -5.86
CA SER A 220 2.76 -3.18 -6.77
C SER A 220 1.63 -2.37 -6.13
N GLN A 221 1.32 -2.63 -4.85
CA GLN A 221 0.36 -1.82 -4.10
C GLN A 221 0.85 -0.38 -3.89
N PHE A 222 2.12 -0.17 -3.58
CA PHE A 222 2.71 1.17 -3.47
C PHE A 222 2.57 1.97 -4.77
N LEU A 223 2.86 1.34 -5.90
CA LEU A 223 2.66 1.93 -7.23
C LEU A 223 1.18 2.20 -7.50
N ALA A 224 0.29 1.28 -7.15
CA ALA A 224 -1.15 1.46 -7.31
C ALA A 224 -1.68 2.64 -6.48
N PHE A 225 -1.27 2.77 -5.21
CA PHE A 225 -1.60 3.90 -4.36
C PHE A 225 -1.11 5.23 -4.93
N THR A 226 0.13 5.24 -5.43
CA THR A 226 0.76 6.42 -6.03
C THR A 226 0.05 6.85 -7.32
N PHE A 227 -0.27 5.89 -8.19
CA PHE A 227 -0.98 6.16 -9.43
C PHE A 227 -2.42 6.65 -9.16
N LEU A 228 -3.09 6.04 -8.18
CA LEU A 228 -4.44 6.44 -7.80
C LEU A 228 -4.44 7.84 -7.17
N TYR A 229 -3.46 8.16 -6.32
CA TYR A 229 -3.23 9.52 -5.84
C TYR A 229 -3.00 10.51 -7.00
N TYR A 230 -2.18 10.16 -7.98
CA TYR A 230 -1.97 11.02 -9.14
C TYR A 230 -3.26 11.30 -9.91
N ASN A 231 -4.11 10.27 -10.09
CA ASN A 231 -5.42 10.43 -10.70
C ASN A 231 -6.36 11.30 -9.83
N ASP A 232 -6.36 11.12 -8.51
CA ASP A 232 -7.13 11.90 -7.53
C ASP A 232 -6.72 13.37 -7.53
N ALA A 233 -5.42 13.64 -7.49
CA ALA A 233 -4.85 14.99 -7.53
C ALA A 233 -5.18 15.70 -8.85
N ARG A 234 -5.08 14.98 -9.98
CA ARG A 234 -5.48 15.50 -11.29
C ARG A 234 -6.99 15.74 -11.36
N ALA A 235 -7.81 14.90 -10.73
CA ALA A 235 -9.25 15.11 -10.65
C ALA A 235 -9.58 16.36 -9.82
N ALA A 236 -8.91 16.56 -8.68
CA ALA A 236 -9.06 17.75 -7.85
C ALA A 236 -8.62 19.03 -8.59
N ALA A 237 -7.48 19.00 -9.28
CA ALA A 237 -6.96 20.15 -10.03
C ALA A 237 -7.90 20.59 -11.18
N HIS A 238 -8.61 19.65 -11.81
CA HIS A 238 -9.61 19.95 -12.84
C HIS A 238 -11.01 20.26 -12.26
N GLY A 239 -11.17 20.40 -10.95
CA GLY A 239 -12.46 20.66 -10.29
C GLY A 239 -13.44 19.48 -10.34
N ARG A 240 -12.97 18.27 -10.67
CA ARG A 240 -13.77 17.03 -10.66
C ARG A 240 -13.89 16.42 -9.26
N ALA A 241 -13.00 16.79 -8.34
CA ALA A 241 -13.06 16.41 -6.94
C ALA A 241 -12.91 17.66 -6.06
N PRO A 242 -13.32 17.61 -4.78
CA PRO A 242 -13.15 18.74 -3.87
C PRO A 242 -11.69 19.19 -3.78
N HIS A 243 -11.46 20.50 -3.68
CA HIS A 243 -10.11 21.09 -3.61
C HIS A 243 -9.25 20.47 -2.49
N TRP A 244 -9.84 20.21 -1.33
CA TRP A 244 -9.16 19.60 -0.18
C TRP A 244 -8.79 18.13 -0.41
N TYR A 245 -9.45 17.44 -1.35
CA TYR A 245 -9.28 15.99 -1.56
C TYR A 245 -7.86 15.63 -2.02
N GLY A 246 -7.25 16.47 -2.85
CA GLY A 246 -5.88 16.25 -3.33
C GLY A 246 -4.85 16.24 -2.19
N MET A 247 -4.88 17.25 -1.31
CA MET A 247 -3.97 17.35 -0.17
C MET A 247 -4.23 16.26 0.87
N TYR A 248 -5.50 16.01 1.18
CA TYR A 248 -5.93 14.91 2.04
C TYR A 248 -5.38 13.56 1.55
N ARG A 249 -5.52 13.28 0.25
CA ARG A 249 -5.05 12.03 -0.35
C ARG A 249 -3.53 11.94 -0.36
N PHE A 250 -2.82 13.05 -0.57
CA PHE A 250 -1.37 13.10 -0.48
C PHE A 250 -0.89 12.65 0.89
N VAL A 251 -1.40 13.24 1.97
CA VAL A 251 -0.97 12.92 3.34
C VAL A 251 -1.22 11.45 3.66
N LEU A 252 -2.41 10.93 3.37
CA LEU A 252 -2.71 9.51 3.62
C LEU A 252 -1.83 8.58 2.79
N THR A 253 -1.65 8.88 1.50
CA THR A 253 -0.82 8.05 0.61
C THR A 253 0.65 8.12 1.00
N PHE A 254 1.12 9.26 1.50
CA PHE A 254 2.47 9.41 2.00
C PHE A 254 2.70 8.54 3.24
N VAL A 255 1.79 8.56 4.21
CA VAL A 255 1.94 7.74 5.43
C VAL A 255 1.84 6.24 5.10
N VAL A 256 0.88 5.84 4.26
CA VAL A 256 0.78 4.45 3.78
C VAL A 256 2.04 4.06 3.00
N GLY A 257 2.51 4.93 2.12
CA GLY A 257 3.70 4.70 1.31
C GLY A 257 4.96 4.54 2.16
N ALA A 258 5.17 5.41 3.13
CA ALA A 258 6.26 5.31 4.10
C ALA A 258 6.18 4.02 4.92
N SER A 259 4.98 3.60 5.32
CA SER A 259 4.76 2.34 6.03
C SER A 259 5.13 1.14 5.16
N ILE A 260 4.72 1.13 3.88
CA ILE A 260 5.07 0.06 2.94
C ILE A 260 6.60 0.00 2.72
N VAL A 261 7.24 1.15 2.55
CA VAL A 261 8.70 1.23 2.40
C VAL A 261 9.41 0.71 3.66
N ALA A 262 8.94 1.08 4.85
CA ALA A 262 9.49 0.56 6.11
C ALA A 262 9.36 -0.97 6.21
N SER A 263 8.21 -1.53 5.84
CA SER A 263 8.02 -2.99 5.77
C SER A 263 8.99 -3.65 4.77
N LEU A 264 9.19 -3.05 3.59
CA LEU A 264 10.13 -3.58 2.59
C LEU A 264 11.57 -3.58 3.11
N VAL A 265 12.01 -2.49 3.75
CA VAL A 265 13.35 -2.39 4.33
C VAL A 265 13.54 -3.41 5.44
N GLY A 266 12.55 -3.59 6.33
CA GLY A 266 12.60 -4.63 7.36
C GLY A 266 12.74 -6.04 6.77
N ARG A 267 12.03 -6.32 5.68
CA ARG A 267 12.11 -7.62 4.99
C ARG A 267 13.44 -7.83 4.25
N GLU A 268 14.00 -6.80 3.64
CA GLU A 268 15.32 -6.86 2.99
C GLU A 268 16.42 -7.19 4.01
N GLN A 269 16.36 -6.64 5.22
CA GLN A 269 17.33 -6.95 6.27
C GLN A 269 17.32 -8.43 6.65
N ILE A 270 16.14 -9.04 6.79
CA ILE A 270 16.00 -10.46 7.12
C ILE A 270 16.53 -11.35 5.99
N ALA A 271 16.17 -11.04 4.74
CA ALA A 271 16.61 -11.80 3.57
C ALA A 271 18.15 -11.83 3.44
N ASN A 272 18.82 -10.72 3.76
CA ASN A 272 20.28 -10.64 3.78
C ASN A 272 20.90 -11.49 4.90
N THR A 273 20.29 -11.53 6.08
CA THR A 273 20.76 -12.33 7.22
C THR A 273 20.65 -13.83 6.95
N ILE A 274 19.50 -14.31 6.46
CA ILE A 274 19.30 -15.73 6.10
C ILE A 274 20.25 -16.14 4.96
N SER A 275 20.45 -15.27 3.97
CA SER A 275 21.40 -15.54 2.87
C SER A 275 22.85 -15.66 3.36
N THR A 276 23.19 -14.93 4.42
CA THR A 276 24.52 -14.97 5.06
C THR A 276 24.70 -16.23 5.90
N GLU A 277 23.64 -16.72 6.56
CA GLU A 277 23.69 -17.97 7.36
C GLU A 277 23.92 -19.23 6.50
N HIS A 278 23.54 -19.20 5.22
CA HIS A 278 23.81 -20.25 4.25
C HIS A 278 24.88 -19.87 3.22
N THR A 279 25.91 -19.15 3.68
CA THR A 279 27.00 -18.68 2.83
C THR A 279 27.56 -19.84 1.98
N ILE A 280 27.70 -19.57 0.69
CA ILE A 280 28.17 -20.54 -0.33
C ILE A 280 29.50 -21.19 0.11
N THR A 281 30.34 -20.46 0.85
CA THR A 281 31.57 -20.95 1.44
C THR A 281 31.36 -22.11 2.42
N ASP A 282 30.31 -22.09 3.24
CA ASP A 282 30.00 -23.21 4.14
C ASP A 282 29.49 -24.43 3.38
N LYS A 283 28.70 -24.22 2.32
CA LYS A 283 28.30 -25.30 1.41
C LYS A 283 29.51 -25.88 0.68
N ILE A 284 30.44 -25.04 0.21
CA ILE A 284 31.69 -25.48 -0.42
C ILE A 284 32.57 -26.23 0.59
N ASN A 285 32.70 -25.74 1.82
CA ASN A 285 33.47 -26.40 2.87
C ASN A 285 32.87 -27.74 3.27
N ALA A 286 31.53 -27.83 3.36
CA ALA A 286 30.83 -29.08 3.60
C ALA A 286 31.05 -30.08 2.45
N LEU A 287 30.96 -29.63 1.19
CA LEU A 287 31.25 -30.47 0.02
C LEU A 287 32.70 -30.94 -0.02
N LEU A 288 33.66 -30.05 0.27
CA LEU A 288 35.08 -30.39 0.35
C LEU A 288 35.36 -31.39 1.48
N TYR A 289 34.71 -31.23 2.63
CA TYR A 289 34.80 -32.16 3.75
C TYR A 289 34.27 -33.55 3.37
N LEU A 290 33.10 -33.62 2.73
CA LEU A 290 32.53 -34.88 2.24
C LEU A 290 33.44 -35.54 1.21
N GLN A 291 33.96 -34.77 0.24
CA GLN A 291 34.89 -35.27 -0.78
C GLN A 291 36.19 -35.80 -0.17
N LYS A 292 36.71 -35.14 0.88
CA LYS A 292 37.91 -35.59 1.59
C LYS A 292 37.65 -36.91 2.32
N LYS A 293 36.51 -37.03 2.99
CA LYS A 293 36.08 -38.25 3.67
C LYS A 293 35.93 -39.42 2.69
N GLU A 294 35.32 -39.20 1.53
CA GLU A 294 35.21 -40.23 0.48
C GLU A 294 36.57 -40.70 -0.03
N LYS A 295 37.52 -39.77 -0.22
CA LYS A 295 38.90 -40.11 -0.62
C LYS A 295 39.63 -40.91 0.45
N GLU A 296 39.45 -40.57 1.72
CA GLU A 296 40.03 -41.30 2.84
C GLU A 296 39.46 -42.72 2.94
N GLU A 297 38.15 -42.89 2.80
CA GLU A 297 37.49 -44.21 2.75
C GLU A 297 37.94 -45.03 1.53
N ALA A 298 38.07 -44.44 0.35
CA ALA A 298 38.56 -45.11 -0.85
C ALA A 298 40.03 -45.55 -0.71
N ASN A 299 40.88 -44.72 -0.09
CA ASN A 299 42.27 -45.07 0.19
C ASN A 299 42.39 -46.18 1.25
N ALA A 300 41.52 -46.17 2.27
CA ALA A 300 41.45 -47.25 3.25
C ALA A 300 41.06 -48.59 2.61
N ARG A 301 40.10 -48.58 1.67
CA ARG A 301 39.73 -49.77 0.89
C ARG A 301 40.88 -50.30 0.05
N ARG A 302 41.58 -49.43 -0.71
CA ARG A 302 42.77 -49.85 -1.47
C ARG A 302 43.88 -50.43 -0.60
N ARG A 303 44.10 -49.88 0.59
CA ARG A 303 45.11 -50.40 1.53
C ARG A 303 44.71 -51.76 2.11
N ALA A 304 43.42 -52.03 2.29
CA ALA A 304 42.94 -53.35 2.70
C ALA A 304 43.12 -54.38 1.57
N GLU A 305 42.75 -54.03 0.34
CA GLU A 305 42.94 -54.89 -0.85
C GLU A 305 44.43 -55.27 -1.06
N LEU A 306 45.33 -54.30 -0.97
CA LEU A 306 46.78 -54.55 -1.09
C LEU A 306 47.35 -55.41 0.06
N GLY A 307 46.77 -55.31 1.25
CA GLY A 307 47.17 -56.15 2.39
C GLY A 307 46.67 -57.59 2.30
N GLU A 308 45.58 -57.84 1.57
CA GLU A 308 45.10 -59.19 1.26
C GLU A 308 45.98 -59.84 0.17
N GLU A 309 46.38 -59.11 -0.87
CA GLU A 309 47.28 -59.61 -1.93
C GLU A 309 48.70 -59.94 -1.45
N GLU A 310 49.22 -59.28 -0.40
CA GLU A 310 50.53 -59.60 0.21
C GLU A 310 50.49 -60.84 1.12
N SER A 311 49.31 -61.38 1.42
CA SER A 311 49.11 -62.49 2.35
C SER A 311 48.77 -63.84 1.69
N GLU A 312 48.58 -63.86 0.36
CA GLU A 312 48.47 -65.06 -0.50
C GLU A 312 49.83 -65.49 -1.06
#